data_AF-A0AAW6NFA9-F1
#
_entry.id   AF-A0AAW6NFA9-F1
#
_cell.length_a   1.000
_cell.length_b   1.000
_cell.length_c   1.000
_cell.angle_alpha   90.00
_cell.angle_beta   90.00
_cell.angle_gamma   90.00
#
_symmetry.space_group_name_H-M   'P 1'
#
loop_
_entity.id
_entity.type
_entity.pdbx_description
1 polymer ?
#
loop_
_entity_poly.entity_id
_entity_poly.type
_entity_poly.pdbx_seq_one_letter_code
_entity_poly.pdbx_strand_id
1 'polypeptide(L)'
;MKPALTIALAILLGGATYISAQTAKNDHSQTMDHGTHMNDDSSAISLLTEPGQGAFAALSEIIMVLEADPETDWSQVNLGALRDHLVDMDRLVTHTTVKELELTNGVRVLASGDADTIATLRRMVPAHAAELAKDGRWNVEVNESPEGLELTVTSADSAVIARIRGLGFFGLMASQDHHKEHHMMMVRGENAHRN
;
A
#
# COMPACT_ATOMS: atom_id res chain seq x y z
N MET A 1 48.64 -17.26 29.88
CA MET A 1 48.52 -18.71 30.09
C MET A 1 47.18 -19.14 29.51
N LYS A 2 47.16 -20.00 28.49
CA LYS A 2 45.93 -20.54 27.87
C LYS A 2 45.72 -21.97 28.37
N PRO A 3 44.51 -22.40 28.75
CA PRO A 3 44.21 -23.82 28.82
C PRO A 3 43.49 -24.30 27.55
N ALA A 4 43.87 -25.51 27.18
CA ALA A 4 43.60 -26.19 25.93
C ALA A 4 42.22 -26.87 25.89
N LEU A 5 41.76 -27.08 24.66
CA LEU A 5 40.58 -27.81 24.23
C LEU A 5 40.79 -29.33 24.41
N THR A 6 39.83 -30.04 25.02
CA THR A 6 39.70 -31.50 24.93
C THR A 6 38.26 -31.88 24.61
N ILE A 7 38.08 -32.53 23.46
CA ILE A 7 36.83 -33.12 22.96
C ILE A 7 36.70 -34.52 23.54
N ALA A 8 35.53 -34.88 24.07
CA ALA A 8 35.15 -36.26 24.38
C ALA A 8 33.77 -36.54 23.77
N LEU A 9 33.75 -37.52 22.85
CA LEU A 9 32.59 -38.06 22.16
C LEU A 9 31.99 -39.21 22.99
N ALA A 10 30.68 -39.23 23.21
CA ALA A 10 29.97 -40.40 23.72
C ALA A 10 28.61 -40.54 23.01
N ILE A 11 28.46 -41.64 22.27
CA ILE A 11 27.25 -42.12 21.60
C ILE A 11 26.47 -42.99 22.59
N LEU A 12 25.15 -42.82 22.71
CA LEU A 12 24.28 -43.88 23.24
C LEU A 12 22.92 -43.92 22.52
N LEU A 13 22.57 -45.15 22.13
CA LEU A 13 21.41 -45.60 21.36
C LEU A 13 20.14 -45.77 22.21
N GLY A 14 18.98 -45.62 21.57
CA GLY A 14 17.89 -46.62 21.67
C GLY A 14 16.65 -46.26 22.49
N GLY A 15 15.48 -46.31 21.85
CA GLY A 15 14.18 -46.34 22.52
C GLY A 15 13.00 -46.11 21.57
N ALA A 16 12.63 -47.12 20.78
CA ALA A 16 11.38 -47.15 20.03
C ALA A 16 10.27 -47.77 20.89
N THR A 17 9.15 -47.08 21.06
CA THR A 17 7.91 -47.67 21.60
C THR A 17 6.77 -47.48 20.59
N TYR A 18 6.07 -48.60 20.35
CA TYR A 18 4.97 -48.76 19.43
C TYR A 18 3.65 -48.38 20.12
N ILE A 19 2.76 -47.67 19.43
CA ILE A 19 1.33 -47.63 19.78
C ILE A 19 0.53 -48.01 18.53
N SER A 20 -0.22 -49.11 18.65
CA SER A 20 -1.17 -49.61 17.65
C SER A 20 -2.37 -48.69 17.49
N ALA A 21 -2.73 -48.38 16.25
CA ALA A 21 -4.07 -47.91 15.91
C ALA A 21 -4.94 -49.11 15.49
N GLN A 22 -6.14 -49.22 16.08
CA GLN A 22 -7.13 -50.25 15.77
C GLN A 22 -8.03 -49.83 14.58
N THR A 23 -8.13 -50.73 13.60
CA THR A 23 -9.29 -51.18 12.81
C THR A 23 -10.50 -50.26 12.59
N ALA A 24 -10.87 -50.03 11.31
CA ALA A 24 -12.18 -50.42 10.77
C ALA A 24 -12.15 -50.48 9.23
N LYS A 25 -12.85 -51.48 8.68
CA LYS A 25 -12.90 -51.94 7.29
C LYS A 25 -14.25 -51.58 6.66
N ASN A 26 -14.29 -51.65 5.32
CA ASN A 26 -15.45 -51.76 4.42
C ASN A 26 -16.02 -50.44 3.90
N ASP A 27 -16.52 -50.31 2.68
CA ASP A 27 -16.52 -51.11 1.43
C ASP A 27 -17.43 -50.28 0.52
N HIS A 28 -17.01 -49.91 -0.70
CA HIS A 28 -17.93 -49.58 -1.79
C HIS A 28 -17.21 -49.76 -3.13
N SER A 29 -17.35 -50.96 -3.69
CA SER A 29 -17.27 -51.14 -5.14
C SER A 29 -18.49 -50.49 -5.79
N GLN A 30 -18.31 -49.44 -6.60
CA GLN A 30 -19.20 -49.14 -7.71
C GLN A 30 -18.42 -48.57 -8.90
N THR A 31 -18.39 -49.37 -9.96
CA THR A 31 -18.36 -49.01 -11.39
C THR A 31 -17.55 -47.78 -11.81
N MET A 32 -16.34 -48.02 -12.33
CA MET A 32 -15.67 -47.02 -13.18
C MET A 32 -16.31 -47.03 -14.57
N ASP A 33 -17.16 -46.05 -14.84
CA ASP A 33 -17.46 -45.62 -16.21
C ASP A 33 -16.45 -44.53 -16.59
N HIS A 34 -15.67 -44.79 -17.64
CA HIS A 34 -14.66 -43.90 -18.18
C HIS A 34 -15.30 -42.90 -19.15
N GLY A 35 -16.12 -42.00 -18.61
CA GLY A 35 -16.76 -40.92 -19.36
C GLY A 35 -16.33 -39.55 -18.85
N THR A 36 -15.56 -38.82 -19.66
CA THR A 36 -15.27 -37.37 -19.58
C THR A 36 -14.33 -36.89 -18.46
N HIS A 37 -13.02 -37.04 -18.71
CA HIS A 37 -12.03 -36.07 -18.27
C HIS A 37 -12.22 -34.76 -19.02
N MET A 38 -12.50 -33.65 -18.31
CA MET A 38 -11.75 -32.39 -18.38
C MET A 38 -12.30 -31.40 -17.33
N ASN A 39 -11.54 -31.32 -16.23
CA ASN A 39 -11.26 -30.16 -15.36
C ASN A 39 -12.42 -29.30 -14.84
N ASP A 40 -12.92 -29.71 -13.67
CA ASP A 40 -13.51 -28.82 -12.66
C ASP A 40 -12.43 -28.36 -11.67
N ASP A 41 -11.44 -27.59 -12.15
CA ASP A 41 -10.38 -27.00 -11.30
C ASP A 41 -10.20 -25.48 -11.55
N SER A 42 -11.20 -24.87 -12.21
CA SER A 42 -11.24 -23.43 -12.51
C SER A 42 -12.00 -22.62 -11.46
N SER A 43 -12.73 -23.30 -10.57
CA SER A 43 -13.59 -22.68 -9.56
C SER A 43 -12.84 -22.26 -8.28
N ALA A 44 -11.70 -22.89 -7.98
CA ALA A 44 -10.87 -22.52 -6.82
C ALA A 44 -9.99 -21.28 -7.08
N ILE A 45 -9.57 -21.04 -8.33
CA ILE A 45 -8.81 -19.83 -8.70
C ILE A 45 -9.71 -18.58 -8.70
N SER A 46 -11.01 -18.74 -8.97
CA SER A 46 -12.02 -17.66 -8.91
C SER A 46 -12.37 -17.18 -7.49
N LEU A 47 -11.80 -17.79 -6.44
CA LEU A 47 -12.03 -17.45 -5.03
C LEU A 47 -10.84 -16.72 -4.37
N LEU A 48 -9.76 -16.47 -5.11
CA LEU A 48 -8.61 -15.72 -4.60
C LEU A 48 -8.82 -14.22 -4.82
N THR A 49 -9.05 -13.47 -3.73
CA THR A 49 -9.36 -12.03 -3.78
C THR A 49 -8.22 -11.12 -3.31
N GLU A 50 -7.06 -11.68 -2.96
CA GLU A 50 -5.97 -10.92 -2.32
C GLU A 50 -4.72 -10.91 -3.20
N PRO A 51 -4.34 -9.78 -3.81
CA PRO A 51 -3.02 -9.60 -4.42
C PRO A 51 -1.91 -9.39 -3.36
N GLY A 52 -2.25 -9.42 -2.06
CA GLY A 52 -1.33 -9.43 -0.93
C GLY A 52 -0.66 -8.09 -0.58
N GLN A 53 -0.80 -7.05 -1.42
CA GLN A 53 -0.23 -5.72 -1.18
C GLN A 53 -1.04 -4.63 -1.92
N GLY A 54 -1.24 -3.47 -1.27
CA GLY A 54 -2.12 -2.41 -1.77
C GLY A 54 -1.73 -1.83 -3.13
N ALA A 55 -0.44 -1.71 -3.45
CA ALA A 55 0.00 -1.23 -4.76
C ALA A 55 -0.26 -2.27 -5.86
N PHE A 56 -0.01 -3.56 -5.61
CA PHE A 56 -0.39 -4.63 -6.53
C PHE A 56 -1.91 -4.69 -6.75
N ALA A 57 -2.72 -4.46 -5.71
CA ALA A 57 -4.16 -4.35 -5.84
C ALA A 57 -4.58 -3.21 -6.77
N ALA A 58 -4.02 -2.02 -6.57
CA ALA A 58 -4.29 -0.85 -7.40
C ALA A 58 -3.91 -1.08 -8.87
N LEU A 59 -2.74 -1.69 -9.12
CA LEU A 59 -2.31 -2.05 -10.48
C LEU A 59 -3.26 -3.06 -11.12
N SER A 60 -3.66 -4.11 -10.39
CA SER A 60 -4.57 -5.14 -10.90
C SER A 60 -5.95 -4.56 -11.22
N GLU A 61 -6.50 -3.69 -10.36
CA GLU A 61 -7.79 -3.02 -10.59
C GLU A 61 -7.76 -2.20 -11.87
N ILE A 62 -6.69 -1.43 -12.06
CA ILE A 62 -6.53 -0.56 -13.23
C ILE A 62 -6.34 -1.36 -14.52
N ILE A 63 -5.58 -2.45 -14.49
CA ILE A 63 -5.44 -3.33 -15.66
C ILE A 63 -6.80 -3.90 -16.04
N MET A 64 -7.61 -4.35 -15.08
CA MET A 64 -8.96 -4.84 -15.37
C MET A 64 -9.86 -3.77 -16.00
N VAL A 65 -9.78 -2.52 -15.53
CA VAL A 65 -10.53 -1.39 -16.11
C VAL A 65 -10.08 -1.11 -17.54
N LEU A 66 -8.77 -1.09 -17.80
CA LEU A 66 -8.21 -0.86 -19.14
C LEU A 66 -8.56 -1.98 -20.12
N GLU A 67 -8.49 -3.26 -19.70
CA GLU A 67 -8.86 -4.40 -20.54
C GLU A 67 -10.35 -4.46 -20.87
N ALA A 68 -11.21 -3.96 -19.97
CA ALA A 68 -12.65 -3.91 -20.19
C ALA A 68 -13.09 -2.80 -21.16
N ASP A 69 -12.27 -1.77 -21.37
CA ASP A 69 -12.55 -0.66 -22.27
C ASP A 69 -11.93 -0.92 -23.67
N PRO A 70 -12.74 -1.24 -24.70
CA PRO A 70 -12.24 -1.53 -26.05
C PRO A 70 -11.60 -0.31 -26.73
N GLU A 71 -11.83 0.91 -26.22
CA GLU A 71 -11.25 2.14 -26.74
C GLU A 71 -9.91 2.50 -26.06
N THR A 72 -9.40 1.66 -25.15
CA THR A 72 -8.09 1.86 -24.53
C THR A 72 -6.98 1.89 -25.59
N ASP A 73 -6.32 3.04 -25.70
CA ASP A 73 -5.07 3.17 -26.46
C ASP A 73 -3.89 2.64 -25.65
N TRP A 74 -3.60 1.35 -25.83
CA TRP A 74 -2.47 0.67 -25.19
C TRP A 74 -1.10 1.28 -25.50
N SER A 75 -0.97 2.10 -26.56
CA SER A 75 0.28 2.79 -26.86
C SER A 75 0.58 3.96 -25.92
N GLN A 76 -0.44 4.49 -25.24
CA GLN A 76 -0.31 5.59 -24.27
C GLN A 76 -0.23 5.11 -22.81
N VAL A 77 -0.55 3.83 -22.56
CA VAL A 77 -0.60 3.28 -21.20
C VAL A 77 0.79 3.29 -20.54
N ASN A 78 0.88 3.89 -19.35
CA ASN A 78 2.11 3.98 -18.57
C ASN A 78 1.92 3.47 -17.13
N LEU A 79 1.92 2.15 -16.96
CA LEU A 79 1.87 1.51 -15.64
C LEU A 79 3.12 1.80 -14.79
N GLY A 80 4.25 2.16 -15.41
CA GLY A 80 5.46 2.57 -14.71
C GLY A 80 5.26 3.84 -13.90
N ALA A 81 4.62 4.85 -14.49
CA ALA A 81 4.28 6.10 -13.80
C ALA A 81 3.35 5.87 -12.60
N LEU A 82 2.32 5.03 -12.78
CA LEU A 82 1.44 4.65 -11.66
C LEU A 82 2.22 3.93 -10.55
N ARG A 83 3.08 2.98 -10.91
CA ARG A 83 3.91 2.25 -9.94
C ARG A 83 4.81 3.21 -9.16
N ASP A 84 5.40 4.21 -9.82
CA ASP A 84 6.26 5.20 -9.16
C ASP A 84 5.46 6.05 -8.18
N HIS A 85 4.23 6.45 -8.55
CA HIS A 85 3.33 7.13 -7.62
C HIS A 85 2.94 6.27 -6.42
N LEU A 86 2.62 4.99 -6.63
CA LEU A 86 2.27 4.08 -5.53
C LEU A 86 3.45 3.88 -4.57
N VAL A 87 4.69 3.90 -5.07
CA VAL A 87 5.89 3.91 -4.23
C VAL A 87 6.04 5.21 -3.45
N ASP A 88 5.73 6.35 -4.08
CA ASP A 88 5.72 7.65 -3.39
C ASP A 88 4.65 7.68 -2.28
N MET A 89 3.45 7.14 -2.52
CA MET A 89 2.40 7.02 -1.51
C MET A 89 2.85 6.16 -0.33
N ASP A 90 3.42 4.98 -0.60
CA ASP A 90 3.91 4.08 0.45
C ASP A 90 5.00 4.77 1.28
N ARG A 91 6.01 5.33 0.61
CA ARG A 91 7.12 6.02 1.28
C ARG A 91 6.66 7.22 2.07
N LEU A 92 5.72 8.02 1.55
CA LEU A 92 5.14 9.14 2.28
C LEU A 92 4.57 8.68 3.62
N VAL A 93 3.86 7.55 3.66
CA VAL A 93 3.25 7.02 4.89
C VAL A 93 4.27 6.33 5.80
N THR A 94 5.20 5.55 5.23
CA THR A 94 6.05 4.64 6.00
C THR A 94 7.40 5.24 6.43
N HIS A 95 7.88 6.29 5.75
CA HIS A 95 9.23 6.84 5.97
C HIS A 95 9.25 8.33 6.34
N THR A 96 8.14 9.05 6.24
CA THR A 96 8.11 10.48 6.61
C THR A 96 8.19 10.66 8.12
N THR A 97 9.10 11.52 8.55
CA THR A 97 9.13 12.04 9.92
C THR A 97 8.45 13.40 9.97
N VAL A 98 7.46 13.54 10.85
CA VAL A 98 6.71 14.79 11.03
C VAL A 98 6.99 15.43 12.39
N LYS A 99 7.11 16.75 12.41
CA LYS A 99 7.00 17.57 13.61
C LYS A 99 5.77 18.44 13.48
N GLU A 100 4.74 18.14 14.25
CA GLU A 100 3.49 18.89 14.24
C GLU A 100 3.46 19.93 15.35
N LEU A 101 3.09 21.16 14.97
CA LEU A 101 2.79 22.26 15.87
C LEU A 101 1.30 22.56 15.76
N GLU A 102 0.57 22.28 16.82
CA GLU A 102 -0.82 22.74 16.92
C GLU A 102 -0.86 24.27 16.98
N LEU A 103 -1.59 24.88 16.05
CA LEU A 103 -1.89 26.31 16.04
C LEU A 103 -3.27 26.50 16.65
N THR A 104 -3.56 27.69 17.19
CA THR A 104 -4.92 28.02 17.68
C THR A 104 -6.01 27.84 16.62
N ASN A 105 -5.67 28.01 15.34
CA ASN A 105 -6.56 27.92 14.20
C ASN A 105 -6.26 26.75 13.24
N GLY A 106 -5.46 25.75 13.64
CA GLY A 106 -5.14 24.61 12.77
C GLY A 106 -3.87 23.87 13.17
N VAL A 107 -3.05 23.49 12.18
CA VAL A 107 -1.77 22.80 12.36
C VAL A 107 -0.71 23.35 11.41
N ARG A 108 0.54 23.35 11.86
CA ARG A 108 1.73 23.48 11.03
C ARG A 108 2.57 22.23 11.17
N VAL A 109 2.98 21.65 10.07
CA VAL A 109 3.73 20.40 10.02
C VAL A 109 5.03 20.63 9.29
N LEU A 110 6.16 20.28 9.90
CA LEU A 110 7.42 20.07 9.20
C LEU A 110 7.58 18.58 8.89
N ALA A 111 7.49 18.22 7.61
CA ALA A 111 7.69 16.86 7.10
C ALA A 111 9.10 16.71 6.52
N SER A 112 9.80 15.64 6.91
CA SER A 112 11.21 15.39 6.58
C SER A 112 11.48 13.89 6.46
N GLY A 113 12.72 13.52 6.09
CA GLY A 113 13.15 12.12 6.00
C GLY A 113 14.55 12.00 5.40
N ASP A 114 14.88 10.80 4.93
CA ASP A 114 16.07 10.61 4.07
C ASP A 114 15.91 11.32 2.72
N ALA A 115 16.97 11.28 1.89
CA ALA A 115 16.98 11.97 0.60
C ALA A 115 15.84 11.55 -0.34
N ASP A 116 15.50 10.25 -0.36
CA ASP A 116 14.44 9.71 -1.20
C ASP A 116 13.06 10.16 -0.67
N THR A 117 12.86 10.14 0.64
CA THR A 117 11.64 10.62 1.28
C THR A 117 11.45 12.11 1.08
N ILE A 118 12.50 12.92 1.17
CA ILE A 118 12.41 14.35 0.84
C ILE A 118 12.04 14.55 -0.64
N ALA A 119 12.60 13.76 -1.55
CA ALA A 119 12.24 13.82 -2.96
C ALA A 119 10.76 13.43 -3.20
N THR A 120 10.26 12.40 -2.51
CA THR A 120 8.84 12.01 -2.51
C THR A 120 7.96 13.13 -1.97
N LEU A 121 8.32 13.73 -0.83
CA LEU A 121 7.55 14.83 -0.24
C LEU A 121 7.43 16.02 -1.21
N ARG A 122 8.50 16.35 -1.94
CA ARG A 122 8.48 17.43 -2.95
C ARG A 122 7.53 17.16 -4.12
N ARG A 123 7.32 15.90 -4.50
CA ARG A 123 6.36 15.52 -5.55
C ARG A 123 4.93 15.46 -5.03
N MET A 124 4.74 14.88 -3.85
CA MET A 124 3.43 14.53 -3.30
C MET A 124 2.75 15.70 -2.58
N VAL A 125 3.45 16.38 -1.66
CA VAL A 125 2.82 17.32 -0.73
C VAL A 125 2.23 18.54 -1.44
N PRO A 126 2.92 19.20 -2.40
CA PRO A 126 2.32 20.33 -3.12
C PRO A 126 1.07 19.94 -3.92
N ALA A 127 1.07 18.76 -4.55
CA ALA A 127 -0.07 18.27 -5.32
C ALA A 127 -1.28 17.99 -4.42
N HIS A 128 -1.08 17.29 -3.30
CA HIS A 128 -2.15 17.00 -2.33
C HIS A 128 -2.65 18.28 -1.65
N ALA A 129 -1.76 19.22 -1.36
CA ALA A 129 -2.12 20.53 -0.82
C ALA A 129 -2.99 21.35 -1.78
N ALA A 130 -2.67 21.34 -3.09
CA ALA A 130 -3.48 22.00 -4.10
C ALA A 130 -4.89 21.39 -4.19
N GLU A 131 -5.02 20.08 -4.04
CA GLU A 131 -6.36 19.46 -3.94
C GLU A 131 -7.07 19.88 -2.66
N LEU A 132 -6.41 19.78 -1.50
CA LEU A 132 -6.98 20.20 -0.22
C LEU A 132 -7.52 21.63 -0.29
N ALA A 133 -6.80 22.52 -0.95
CA ALA A 133 -7.18 23.92 -1.13
C ALA A 133 -8.44 24.13 -1.98
N LYS A 134 -8.93 23.12 -2.73
CA LYS A 134 -10.22 23.19 -3.44
C LYS A 134 -11.41 23.20 -2.48
N ASP A 135 -11.25 22.67 -1.27
CA ASP A 135 -12.26 22.78 -0.21
C ASP A 135 -12.13 24.13 0.53
N GLY A 136 -13.11 25.01 0.33
CA GLY A 136 -13.12 26.35 0.91
C GLY A 136 -13.27 26.40 2.44
N ARG A 137 -13.37 25.27 3.15
CA ARG A 137 -13.46 25.22 4.62
C ARG A 137 -12.14 25.51 5.32
N TRP A 138 -11.01 25.39 4.65
CA TRP A 138 -9.69 25.64 5.22
C TRP A 138 -8.76 26.36 4.23
N ASN A 139 -7.73 27.00 4.76
CA ASN A 139 -6.62 27.53 3.99
C ASN A 139 -5.42 26.57 4.09
N VAL A 140 -4.71 26.38 2.98
CA VAL A 140 -3.60 25.43 2.85
C VAL A 140 -2.40 26.14 2.25
N GLU A 141 -1.25 26.03 2.90
CA GLU A 141 0.01 26.63 2.47
C GLU A 141 1.12 25.59 2.54
N VAL A 142 2.00 25.58 1.53
CA VAL A 142 3.18 24.72 1.47
C VAL A 142 4.41 25.57 1.23
N ASN A 143 5.44 25.38 2.06
CA ASN A 143 6.75 26.01 1.90
C ASN A 143 7.83 24.93 1.84
N GLU A 144 8.66 24.97 0.81
CA GLU A 144 9.83 24.08 0.73
C GLU A 144 10.98 24.61 1.59
N SER A 145 11.75 23.69 2.18
CA SER A 145 12.98 23.97 2.88
C SER A 145 14.08 22.97 2.49
N PRO A 146 15.35 23.23 2.83
CA PRO A 146 16.41 22.23 2.66
C PRO A 146 16.16 20.94 3.47
N GLU A 147 15.45 21.03 4.60
CA GLU A 147 15.20 19.91 5.52
C GLU A 147 13.94 19.08 5.16
N GLY A 148 13.14 19.55 4.21
CA GLY A 148 11.88 18.92 3.82
C GLY A 148 10.82 19.94 3.40
N LEU A 149 9.56 19.71 3.76
CA LEU A 149 8.47 20.63 3.47
C LEU A 149 7.71 21.02 4.73
N GLU A 150 7.28 22.28 4.77
CA GLU A 150 6.32 22.77 5.74
C GLU A 150 4.92 22.83 5.13
N LEU A 151 3.95 22.18 5.75
CA LEU A 151 2.53 22.26 5.42
C LEU A 151 1.81 23.01 6.56
N THR A 152 1.09 24.07 6.23
CA THR A 152 0.21 24.77 7.18
C THR A 152 -1.23 24.63 6.70
N VAL A 153 -2.12 24.14 7.57
CA VAL A 153 -3.57 24.03 7.30
C VAL A 153 -4.33 24.72 8.42
N THR A 154 -5.20 25.67 8.08
CA THR A 154 -5.91 26.50 9.05
C THR A 154 -7.37 26.73 8.68
N SER A 155 -8.22 27.06 9.65
CA SER A 155 -9.60 27.45 9.43
C SER A 155 -10.06 28.47 10.47
N ALA A 156 -11.13 29.21 10.18
CA ALA A 156 -11.82 30.06 11.14
C ALA A 156 -12.96 29.33 11.89
N ASP A 157 -13.40 28.18 11.39
CA ASP A 157 -14.47 27.37 11.97
C ASP A 157 -13.89 26.40 13.01
N SER A 158 -14.41 26.43 14.25
CA SER A 158 -13.92 25.60 15.36
C SER A 158 -14.08 24.10 15.15
N ALA A 159 -15.14 23.66 14.45
CA ALA A 159 -15.32 22.26 14.10
C ALA A 159 -14.32 21.82 13.03
N VAL A 160 -14.04 22.69 12.05
CA VAL A 160 -13.02 22.42 11.04
C VAL A 160 -11.61 22.42 11.65
N ILE A 161 -11.31 23.33 12.58
CA ILE A 161 -10.05 23.33 13.34
C ILE A 161 -9.85 21.99 14.07
N ALA A 162 -10.89 21.50 14.77
CA ALA A 162 -10.84 20.21 15.44
C ALA A 162 -10.59 19.06 14.45
N ARG A 163 -11.21 19.12 13.27
CA ARG A 163 -10.99 18.14 12.20
C ARG A 163 -9.57 18.19 11.65
N ILE A 164 -9.01 19.37 11.38
CA ILE A 164 -7.63 19.54 10.91
C ILE A 164 -6.65 18.89 11.89
N ARG A 165 -6.78 19.18 13.18
CA ARG A 165 -5.91 18.59 14.22
C ARG A 165 -6.12 17.08 14.34
N GLY A 166 -7.37 16.61 14.25
CA GLY A 166 -7.67 15.18 14.31
C GLY A 166 -7.13 14.38 13.12
N LEU A 167 -7.00 15.02 11.95
CA LEU A 167 -6.40 14.39 10.76
C LEU A 167 -4.87 14.33 10.86
N GLY A 168 -4.22 15.37 11.39
CA GLY A 168 -2.76 15.50 11.36
C GLY A 168 -2.21 15.44 9.93
N PHE A 169 -0.90 15.31 9.77
CA PHE A 169 -0.28 15.28 8.44
C PHE A 169 -0.78 14.12 7.56
N PHE A 170 -0.71 12.89 8.06
CA PHE A 170 -1.04 11.71 7.26
C PHE A 170 -2.52 11.65 6.91
N GLY A 171 -3.40 12.04 7.83
CA GLY A 171 -4.82 12.14 7.55
C GLY A 171 -5.13 13.23 6.53
N LEU A 172 -4.46 14.39 6.60
CA LEU A 172 -4.60 15.44 5.58
C LEU A 172 -4.16 14.94 4.21
N MET A 173 -3.01 14.28 4.10
CA MET A 173 -2.52 13.70 2.85
C MET A 173 -3.44 12.61 2.29
N ALA A 174 -4.12 11.85 3.15
CA ALA A 174 -5.05 10.78 2.76
C ALA A 174 -6.52 11.22 2.60
N SER A 175 -6.88 12.47 2.95
CA SER A 175 -8.28 12.90 3.08
C SER A 175 -9.00 13.17 1.76
N GLN A 176 -8.33 13.02 0.63
CA GLN A 176 -8.89 13.30 -0.69
C GLN A 176 -9.33 12.03 -1.41
N ASP A 177 -10.54 12.04 -1.96
CA ASP A 177 -11.20 10.86 -2.58
C ASP A 177 -10.87 10.71 -4.08
N HIS A 178 -9.96 11.52 -4.63
CA HIS A 178 -9.66 11.54 -6.05
C HIS A 178 -8.52 10.59 -6.47
N HIS A 179 -7.94 9.78 -5.56
CA HIS A 179 -6.82 8.90 -5.92
C HIS A 179 -7.16 7.93 -7.06
N LYS A 180 -8.42 7.50 -7.21
CA LYS A 180 -8.84 6.64 -8.32
C LYS A 180 -8.79 7.35 -9.68
N GLU A 181 -9.39 8.54 -9.75
CA GLU A 181 -9.33 9.42 -10.93
C GLU A 181 -7.87 9.74 -11.27
N HIS A 182 -7.09 10.07 -10.23
CA HIS A 182 -5.69 10.41 -10.32
C HIS A 182 -4.83 9.26 -10.87
N HIS A 183 -5.04 8.04 -10.36
CA HIS A 183 -4.35 6.87 -10.86
C HIS A 183 -4.72 6.60 -12.33
N MET A 184 -5.99 6.77 -12.72
CA MET A 184 -6.41 6.60 -14.11
C MET A 184 -5.76 7.63 -15.05
N MET A 185 -5.65 8.90 -14.64
CA MET A 185 -4.94 9.92 -15.41
C MET A 185 -3.47 9.55 -15.63
N MET A 186 -2.76 9.13 -14.58
CA MET A 186 -1.34 8.74 -14.71
C MET A 186 -1.14 7.54 -15.62
N VAL A 187 -2.03 6.55 -15.54
CA VAL A 187 -1.96 5.35 -16.38
C VAL A 187 -2.20 5.70 -17.85
N ARG A 188 -3.06 6.68 -18.13
CA ARG A 188 -3.31 7.18 -19.49
C ARG A 188 -2.19 8.09 -20.03
N GLY A 189 -1.09 8.26 -19.27
CA GLY A 189 0.02 9.14 -19.66
C GLY A 189 -0.29 10.62 -19.52
N GLU A 190 -1.41 10.96 -18.86
CA GLU A 190 -1.77 12.34 -18.58
C GLU A 190 -0.95 12.88 -17.40
N ASN A 191 -0.58 14.16 -17.46
CA ASN A 191 0.11 14.81 -16.36
C ASN A 191 -0.89 15.14 -15.24
N ALA A 192 -1.11 14.20 -14.33
CA ALA A 192 -2.01 14.37 -13.18
C ALA A 192 -1.54 15.45 -12.17
N HIS A 193 -0.35 16.03 -12.38
CA HIS A 193 0.29 17.03 -11.51
C HIS A 193 0.78 18.30 -12.24
N ARG A 194 0.35 18.58 -13.48
CA ARG A 194 0.72 19.86 -14.13
C ARG A 194 -0.20 20.98 -13.67
N ASN A 195 0.39 22.03 -13.11
CA ASN A 195 -0.15 23.40 -13.16
C ASN A 195 0.22 24.04 -14.50
#